data_AF-A0A1R1IHH1-F1
#
_entry.id   AF-A0A1R1IHH1-F1
#
_cell.length_a   1.000
_cell.length_b   1.000
_cell.length_c   1.000
_cell.angle_alpha   90.00
_cell.angle_beta   90.00
_cell.angle_gamma   90.00
#
_symmetry.space_group_name_H-M   'P 1'
#
loop_
_entity.id
_entity.type
_entity.pdbx_description
1 polymer ?
#
loop_
_entity_poly.entity_id
_entity_poly.type
_entity_poly.pdbx_seq_one_letter_code
_entity_poly.pdbx_strand_id
1 'polypeptide(L)'
;MRVEVRDHALWIKHIECPPATLEWLAAIPGGQSLRLVVDGVEGEWRKMKDGKDGRPTAGFLPHGEAAKAHWHALQLQRGSWVSLPAYAGD
;
A
#
# COMPACT_ATOMS: atom_id res chain seq x y z
N MET A 1 10.15 7.54 1.22
CA MET A 1 9.30 6.46 1.80
C MET A 1 9.56 5.20 1.01
N ARG A 2 9.62 4.05 1.69
CA ARG A 2 9.85 2.74 1.07
C ARG A 2 9.00 1.69 1.73
N VAL A 3 8.75 0.58 1.04
CA VAL A 3 7.97 -0.54 1.58
C VAL A 3 8.70 -1.86 1.34
N GLU A 4 8.63 -2.74 2.33
CA GLU A 4 9.15 -4.09 2.19
C GLU A 4 8.12 -4.99 1.50
N VAL A 5 8.54 -5.68 0.44
CA VAL A 5 7.68 -6.61 -0.28
C VAL A 5 7.58 -7.91 0.52
N ARG A 6 6.49 -8.07 1.27
CA ARG A 6 6.27 -9.28 2.08
C ARG A 6 5.02 -10.06 1.74
N ASP A 7 4.01 -9.40 1.19
CA ASP A 7 2.69 -9.95 1.02
C ASP A 7 1.98 -9.37 -0.22
N HIS A 8 0.90 -10.03 -0.67
CA HIS A 8 0.05 -9.52 -1.74
C HIS A 8 -0.72 -8.26 -1.32
N ALA A 9 -0.91 -8.07 -0.02
CA ALA A 9 -1.33 -6.81 0.56
C ALA A 9 -0.14 -5.93 0.92
N LEU A 10 -0.28 -4.63 0.68
CA LEU A 10 0.66 -3.63 1.16
C LEU A 10 0.25 -3.25 2.58
N TRP A 11 1.00 -3.74 3.57
CA TRP A 11 0.73 -3.47 4.98
C TRP A 11 1.45 -2.21 5.47
N ILE A 12 0.75 -1.33 6.20
CA ILE A 12 1.33 -0.09 6.76
C ILE A 12 2.54 -0.38 7.65
N LYS A 13 2.50 -1.48 8.43
CA LYS A 13 3.62 -1.92 9.28
C LYS A 13 4.91 -2.30 8.51
N HIS A 14 4.84 -2.43 7.18
CA HIS A 14 5.99 -2.70 6.31
C HIS A 14 6.47 -1.45 5.55
N ILE A 15 5.84 -0.30 5.79
CA ILE A 15 6.21 0.99 5.20
C ILE A 15 7.14 1.72 6.16
N GLU A 16 8.29 2.15 5.66
CA GLU A 16 9.17 3.08 6.36
C GLU A 16 8.89 4.52 5.86
N CYS A 17 8.30 5.33 6.73
CA CYS A 17 7.89 6.71 6.45
C CYS A 17 7.84 7.56 7.72
N PRO A 18 7.76 8.91 7.59
CA PRO A 18 7.55 9.80 8.72
C PRO A 18 6.24 9.49 9.46
N PRO A 19 6.16 9.74 10.79
CA PRO A 19 4.98 9.43 11.60
C PRO A 19 3.68 10.03 11.04
N ALA A 20 3.71 11.31 10.62
CA ALA A 20 2.54 11.97 10.06
C ALA A 20 1.99 11.30 8.80
N THR A 21 2.86 10.73 7.95
CA THR A 21 2.45 9.98 6.76
C THR A 21 1.82 8.65 7.14
N LEU A 22 2.37 7.98 8.16
CA LEU A 22 1.81 6.73 8.69
C LEU A 22 0.42 6.95 9.29
N GLU A 23 0.25 8.02 10.06
CA GLU A 23 -1.05 8.44 10.63
C GLU A 23 -2.07 8.75 9.53
N TRP A 24 -1.65 9.47 8.48
CA TRP A 24 -2.50 9.75 7.32
C TRP A 24 -2.94 8.47 6.61
N LEU A 25 -2.02 7.54 6.30
CA LEU A 25 -2.33 6.25 5.68
C LEU A 25 -3.25 5.38 6.57
N ALA A 26 -3.07 5.46 7.89
CA ALA A 26 -3.88 4.74 8.86
C ALA A 26 -5.32 5.28 8.92
N ALA A 27 -5.49 6.61 8.79
CA ALA A 27 -6.78 7.29 8.85
C ALA A 27 -7.66 7.12 7.61
N ILE A 28 -7.13 6.56 6.52
CA ILE A 28 -7.89 6.32 5.28
C ILE A 28 -9.03 5.32 5.57
N PRO A 29 -10.29 5.67 5.27
CA PRO A 29 -11.43 4.81 5.55
C PRO A 29 -11.37 3.49 4.78
N GLY A 30 -11.81 2.41 5.41
CA GLY A 30 -11.90 1.09 4.79
C GLY A 30 -12.72 1.14 3.50
N GLY A 31 -12.16 0.60 2.42
CA GLY A 31 -12.79 0.57 1.11
C GLY A 31 -12.58 1.83 0.25
N GLN A 32 -11.96 2.90 0.76
CA GLN A 32 -11.49 4.01 -0.09
C GLN A 32 -10.24 3.64 -0.87
N SER A 33 -10.03 4.31 -2.00
CA SER A 33 -8.87 4.17 -2.87
C SER A 33 -7.98 5.41 -2.78
N LEU A 34 -6.68 5.22 -2.96
CA LEU A 34 -5.68 6.27 -3.10
C LEU A 34 -4.69 5.89 -4.21
N ARG A 35 -3.90 6.85 -4.70
CA ARG A 35 -2.83 6.56 -5.66
C ARG A 35 -1.48 6.50 -4.98
N LEU A 36 -0.72 5.43 -5.25
CA LEU A 36 0.68 5.31 -4.86
C LEU A 36 1.50 5.01 -6.09
N VAL A 37 2.74 5.47 -6.06
CA VAL A 37 3.74 5.03 -7.01
C VAL A 37 4.60 3.99 -6.30
N VAL A 38 4.65 2.77 -6.84
CA VAL A 38 5.55 1.71 -6.35
C VAL A 38 6.63 1.52 -7.39
N ASP A 39 7.89 1.73 -7.01
CA ASP A 39 9.05 1.53 -7.88
C ASP A 39 8.91 2.23 -9.26
N GLY A 40 8.33 3.43 -9.26
CA GLY A 40 8.09 4.23 -10.48
C GLY A 40 6.78 3.91 -11.22
N VAL A 41 6.01 2.90 -10.80
CA VAL A 41 4.72 2.54 -11.40
C VAL A 41 3.57 3.11 -10.56
N GLU A 42 2.81 4.04 -11.14
CA GLU A 42 1.56 4.54 -10.54
C GLU A 42 0.49 3.43 -10.52
N GLY A 43 -0.20 3.31 -9.39
CA GLY A 43 -1.32 2.39 -9.23
C GLY A 43 -2.36 2.92 -8.26
N GLU A 44 -3.60 2.46 -8.42
CA GLU A 44 -4.64 2.66 -7.41
C GLU A 44 -4.53 1.60 -6.32
N TRP A 45 -4.71 1.99 -5.07
CA TRP A 45 -4.60 1.15 -3.89
C TRP A 45 -5.83 1.33 -3.03
N ARG A 46 -6.56 0.25 -2.81
CA ARG A 46 -7.78 0.26 -2.01
C ARG A 46 -7.50 -0.17 -0.59
N LYS A 47 -7.84 0.68 0.38
CA LYS A 47 -7.81 0.34 1.81
C LYS A 47 -8.71 -0.86 2.05
N MET A 48 -8.18 -1.87 2.73
CA MET A 48 -8.98 -3.02 3.15
C MET A 48 -10.09 -2.58 4.11
N LYS A 49 -11.24 -3.27 4.07
CA LYS A 49 -12.29 -3.09 5.08
C LYS A 49 -11.84 -3.68 6.41
N ASP A 50 -12.35 -3.15 7.51
CA ASP A 50 -12.14 -3.71 8.84
C ASP A 50 -12.44 -5.22 8.83
N GLY A 51 -11.62 -5.98 9.57
CA GLY A 51 -11.81 -7.42 9.68
C GLY A 51 -13.17 -7.74 10.29
N LYS A 52 -13.63 -8.98 10.11
CA LYS A 52 -14.91 -9.46 10.66
C LYS A 52 -15.06 -9.22 12.19
N ASP A 53 -13.94 -9.12 12.90
CA ASP A 53 -13.82 -8.81 14.34
C ASP A 53 -13.86 -7.30 14.67
N GLY A 54 -14.07 -6.43 13.67
CA GLY A 54 -14.07 -4.97 13.84
C GLY A 54 -12.68 -4.32 13.95
N ARG A 55 -11.60 -5.11 13.84
CA ARG A 55 -10.23 -4.57 13.87
C ARG A 55 -9.85 -3.93 12.55
N PRO A 56 -9.26 -2.72 12.55
CA PRO A 56 -8.78 -2.09 11.33
C PRO A 56 -7.72 -2.93 10.65
N THR A 57 -7.94 -3.25 9.39
CA THR A 57 -6.93 -3.86 8.54
C THR A 57 -6.03 -2.74 8.03
N ALA A 58 -4.83 -2.65 8.60
CA ALA A 58 -3.84 -1.66 8.22
C ALA A 58 -3.13 -2.05 6.90
N GLY A 59 -3.91 -2.38 5.86
CA GLY A 59 -3.44 -2.88 4.58
C GLY A 59 -4.19 -2.28 3.39
N PHE A 60 -3.49 -2.22 2.27
CA PHE A 60 -4.01 -1.79 0.98
C PHE A 60 -3.86 -2.92 -0.04
N LEU A 61 -4.86 -3.07 -0.91
CA LEU A 61 -4.81 -3.98 -2.04
C LEU A 61 -4.60 -3.19 -3.33
N PRO A 62 -3.73 -3.66 -4.23
CA PRO A 62 -3.62 -3.06 -5.55
C PRO A 62 -4.96 -3.18 -6.30
N HIS A 63 -5.40 -2.08 -6.87
CA HIS A 63 -6.61 -1.96 -7.68
C HIS A 63 -6.23 -1.58 -9.13
N GLY A 64 -6.97 -2.13 -10.09
CA GLY A 64 -6.58 -2.07 -11.50
C GLY A 64 -5.51 -3.12 -11.89
N GLU A 65 -5.40 -3.37 -13.19
CA GLU A 65 -4.53 -4.44 -13.72
C GLU A 65 -3.04 -4.11 -13.59
N ALA A 66 -2.65 -2.88 -13.91
CA ALA A 66 -1.25 -2.45 -13.87
C ALA A 66 -0.64 -2.54 -12.46
N ALA A 67 -1.34 -2.01 -11.44
CA ALA A 67 -0.89 -2.05 -10.05
C ALA A 67 -0.77 -3.49 -9.53
N LYS A 68 -1.76 -4.34 -9.87
CA LYS A 68 -1.76 -5.77 -9.48
C LYS A 68 -0.60 -6.51 -10.14
N ALA A 69 -0.44 -6.38 -11.45
CA ALA A 69 0.62 -7.07 -12.19
C ALA A 69 2.01 -6.68 -11.67
N HIS A 70 2.26 -5.37 -11.48
CA HIS A 70 3.52 -4.88 -10.96
C HIS A 70 3.78 -5.37 -9.52
N TRP A 71 2.83 -5.19 -8.60
CA TRP A 71 3.00 -5.64 -7.21
C TRP A 71 3.16 -7.16 -7.07
N HIS A 72 2.46 -7.93 -7.92
CA HIS A 72 2.60 -9.39 -7.96
C HIS A 72 3.95 -9.82 -8.52
N ALA A 73 4.48 -9.13 -9.54
CA ALA A 73 5.81 -9.40 -10.06
C ALA A 73 6.90 -9.15 -9.01
N LEU A 74 6.75 -8.09 -8.20
CA LEU A 74 7.66 -7.81 -7.08
C LEU A 74 7.67 -8.92 -6.02
N GLN A 75 6.68 -9.81 -5.97
CA GLN A 75 6.69 -10.94 -5.04
C GLN A 75 7.82 -11.94 -5.33
N LEU A 76 8.43 -11.90 -6.51
CA LEU A 76 9.65 -12.69 -6.81
C LEU A 76 10.87 -12.23 -6.00
N GLN A 77 10.85 -11.00 -5.48
CA GLN A 77 11.92 -10.41 -4.68
C GLN A 77 11.47 -10.14 -3.23
N ARG A 78 10.59 -10.99 -2.68
CA ARG A 78 10.12 -10.87 -1.28
C ARG A 78 11.28 -10.69 -0.30
N GLY A 79 11.09 -9.80 0.67
CA GLY A 79 12.10 -9.35 1.62
C GLY A 79 12.93 -8.14 1.14
N SER A 80 12.77 -7.75 -0.13
CA SER A 80 13.41 -6.54 -0.67
C SER A 80 12.59 -5.28 -0.35
N TRP A 81 13.28 -4.15 -0.31
CA TRP A 81 12.70 -2.82 -0.13
C TRP A 81 12.56 -2.14 -1.48
N VAL A 82 11.37 -1.62 -1.77
CA VAL A 82 11.08 -0.85 -2.99
C VAL A 82 10.65 0.57 -2.65
N SER A 83 10.84 1.49 -3.61
CA SER A 83 10.45 2.89 -3.45
C SER A 83 8.93 3.03 -3.41
N LEU A 84 8.42 3.86 -2.49
CA LEU A 84 6.99 4.12 -2.35
C LEU A 84 6.72 5.62 -2.13
N PRO A 85 6.86 6.48 -3.16
CA PRO A 85 6.38 7.85 -3.06
C PRO A 85 4.83 7.85 -3.00
N ALA A 86 4.28 8.45 -1.93
CA ALA A 86 2.86 8.76 -1.89
C ALA A 86 2.58 9.92 -2.85
N TYR A 87 1.56 9.76 -3.69
CA TYR A 87 1.07 10.83 -4.55
C TYR A 87 -0.23 11.36 -3.94
N ALA A 88 -0.17 12.53 -3.30
CA ALA A 88 -1.36 13.33 -3.08
C ALA A 88 -1.61 14.07 -4.40
N GLY A 89 -2.67 13.72 -5.12
CA GLY A 89 -3.07 14.47 -6.30
C GLY A 89 -3.38 15.92 -5.92
N ASP A 90 -2.92 16.84 -6.77
CA ASP A 90 -3.26 18.27 -6.78
C ASP A 90 -4.78 18.49 -6.89
#